data_AF-A0A072NRQ3-F1
#
_entry.id   AF-A0A072NRQ3-F1
#
_cell.length_a   1.000
_cell.length_b   1.000
_cell.length_c   1.000
_cell.angle_alpha   90.00
_cell.angle_beta   90.00
_cell.angle_gamma   90.00
#
_symmetry.space_group_name_H-M   'P 1'
#
loop_
_entity.id
_entity.type
_entity.pdbx_description
1 polymer ?
#
loop_
_entity_poly.entity_id
_entity_poly.type
_entity_poly.pdbx_seq_one_letter_code
_entity_poly.pdbx_strand_id
1 'polypeptide(L)' 'MYEVIGQLRCPVCRETVKMDDKVILDIFNTIVHVKCYYDSSHPFEVKDRGRFHKMILKYDYFKDSPC' A
#
# COMPACT_ATOMS: atom_id res chain seq x y z
N MET A 1 -1.88 17.10 -4.36
CA MET A 1 -2.87 16.25 -3.67
C MET A 1 -2.54 14.82 -4.04
N TYR A 2 -2.43 13.87 -3.11
CA TYR A 2 -1.98 12.50 -3.44
C TYR A 2 -3.04 11.80 -4.30
N GLU A 3 -2.81 11.71 -5.61
CA GLU A 3 -3.79 11.15 -6.57
C GLU A 3 -4.12 9.68 -6.32
N VAL A 4 -3.21 8.96 -5.64
CA VAL A 4 -3.36 7.55 -5.28
C VAL A 4 -4.42 7.28 -4.20
N ILE A 5 -4.84 8.30 -3.45
CA ILE A 5 -5.83 8.15 -2.37
C ILE A 5 -7.20 7.82 -2.97
N GLY A 6 -7.76 6.67 -2.60
CA GLY A 6 -9.07 6.20 -3.07
C GLY A 6 -9.03 5.38 -4.37
N GLN A 7 -7.90 5.38 -5.08
CA GLN A 7 -7.70 4.58 -6.29
C GLN A 7 -6.97 3.26 -6.00
N LEU A 8 -6.07 3.26 -5.01
CA LEU A 8 -5.26 2.11 -4.67
C LEU A 8 -6.10 0.98 -4.08
N ARG A 9 -6.00 -0.21 -4.67
CA ARG A 9 -6.70 -1.43 -4.21
C ARG A 9 -5.71 -2.50 -3.81
N CYS A 10 -6.05 -3.24 -2.77
CA CYS A 10 -5.27 -4.40 -2.36
C CYS A 10 -5.39 -5.50 -3.45
N PRO A 11 -4.28 -6.07 -3.94
CA PRO A 11 -4.32 -7.08 -5.01
C PRO A 11 -4.98 -8.40 -4.57
N VAL A 12 -5.08 -8.64 -3.25
CA VAL A 12 -5.64 -9.87 -2.68
C VAL A 12 -7.16 -9.77 -2.51
N CYS A 13 -7.66 -8.79 -1.74
CA CYS A 13 -9.10 -8.64 -1.46
C CYS A 13 -9.82 -7.71 -2.44
N ARG A 14 -9.10 -6.99 -3.30
CA ARG A 14 -9.63 -5.99 -4.26
C ARG A 14 -10.36 -4.81 -3.63
N GLU A 15 -10.36 -4.69 -2.30
CA GLU A 15 -10.89 -3.54 -1.57
C GLU A 15 -9.97 -2.33 -1.71
N THR A 16 -10.54 -1.13 -1.72
CA THR A 16 -9.78 0.12 -1.68
C THR A 16 -9.02 0.24 -0.35
N VAL A 17 -7.75 0.60 -0.43
CA VAL A 17 -6.90 0.84 0.74
C VAL A 17 -7.24 2.20 1.35
N LYS A 18 -7.64 2.20 2.63
CA LYS A 18 -7.99 3.41 3.38
C LYS A 18 -6.78 3.96 4.13
N MET A 19 -6.82 5.24 4.47
CA MET A 19 -5.72 5.95 5.14
C MET A 19 -5.24 5.30 6.44
N ASP A 20 -6.19 4.77 7.24
CA ASP A 20 -5.91 4.12 8.51
C ASP A 20 -5.63 2.62 8.41
N ASP A 21 -5.72 2.04 7.21
CA ASP A 21 -5.48 0.61 7.03
C ASP A 21 -4.02 0.27 7.34
N LYS A 22 -3.84 -0.84 8.05
CA LYS A 22 -2.52 -1.46 8.23
C LYS A 22 -2.15 -2.16 6.92
N VAL A 23 -1.05 -1.73 6.34
CA VAL A 23 -0.54 -2.21 5.06
C VAL A 23 0.92 -2.65 5.16
N ILE A 24 1.29 -3.49 4.20
CA ILE A 24 2.65 -3.88 3.87
C ILE A 24 2.96 -3.28 2.51
N LEU A 25 4.17 -2.75 2.39
CA LEU A 25 4.82 -2.45 1.12
C LEU A 25 5.79 -3.59 0.84
N ASP A 26 5.65 -4.25 -0.31
CA ASP A 26 6.60 -5.28 -0.73
C ASP A 26 7.78 -4.69 -1.53
N ILE A 27 8.71 -5.55 -1.93
CA ILE A 27 9.88 -5.17 -2.73
C ILE A 27 9.55 -4.58 -4.11
N PHE A 28 8.37 -4.87 -4.66
CA PHE A 28 7.87 -4.34 -5.94
C PHE A 28 7.09 -3.03 -5.76
N ASN A 29 7.09 -2.45 -4.55
CA ASN A 29 6.30 -1.28 -4.16
C ASN A 29 4.77 -1.52 -4.23
N THR A 30 4.32 -2.77 -4.11
CA THR A 30 2.90 -3.10 -4.01
C THR A 30 2.41 -2.88 -2.59
N ILE A 31 1.26 -2.22 -2.45
CA ILE A 31 0.58 -2.08 -1.17
C ILE A 31 -0.44 -3.20 -1.01
N VAL A 32 -0.29 -3.96 0.08
CA VAL A 32 -1.18 -5.07 0.45
C VAL A 32 -1.66 -4.86 1.88
N HIS A 33 -2.93 -5.15 2.19
CA HIS A 33 -3.38 -5.16 3.58
C HIS A 33 -2.60 -6.18 4.40
N VAL A 34 -2.26 -5.84 5.65
CA VAL A 34 -1.55 -6.75 6.55
C VAL A 34 -2.31 -8.08 6.72
N LYS A 35 -3.64 -8.03 6.89
CA LYS A 35 -4.48 -9.23 6.95
C LYS A 35 -4.30 -10.11 5.71
N CYS A 36 -4.38 -9.49 4.54
CA CYS A 36 -4.30 -10.18 3.26
C CYS A 36 -2.91 -10.73 2.95
N TYR A 37 -1.85 -10.07 3.41
CA TYR A 37 -0.49 -10.57 3.25
C TYR A 37 -0.28 -11.88 4.01
N TYR A 38 -0.81 -12.01 5.24
CA TYR A 38 -0.67 -13.23 6.04
C TYR A 38 -1.70 -14.32 5.69
N ASP A 39 -2.89 -13.92 5.21
CA ASP A 39 -3.93 -14.87 4.78
C ASP A 39 -3.68 -15.42 3.37
N SER A 40 -2.85 -14.76 2.56
CA SER A 40 -2.45 -15.24 1.25
C SER A 40 -1.03 -15.79 1.28
N SER A 41 -0.71 -16.70 0.37
CA SER A 41 0.68 -17.11 0.12
C SER A 41 1.45 -16.01 -0.64
N HIS A 42 1.34 -14.75 -0.21
CA HIS A 42 2.06 -13.62 -0.82
C HIS A 42 3.57 -13.86 -0.59
N PRO A 43 4.33 -14.27 -1.62
CA PRO A 43 5.68 -14.79 -1.40
C PRO A 43 6.72 -13.67 -1.31
N PHE A 44 6.31 -12.41 -1.46
CA PHE A 44 7.21 -11.28 -1.59
C PHE A 44 7.66 -10.78 -0.23
N GLU A 45 8.94 -10.44 -0.14
CA GLU A 45 9.52 -9.90 1.09
C GLU A 45 8.89 -8.56 1.46
N VAL A 46 8.73 -8.34 2.77
CA VAL A 46 8.23 -7.08 3.33
C VAL A 46 9.34 -6.04 3.28
N LYS A 47 9.13 -4.99 2.48
CA LYS A 47 10.00 -3.81 2.42
C LYS A 47 9.69 -2.83 3.54
N ASP A 48 8.41 -2.61 3.82
CA ASP A 48 7.95 -1.75 4.91
C ASP A 48 6.57 -2.17 5.43
N ARG A 49 6.25 -1.78 6.66
CA ARG A 49 4.96 -2.07 7.31
C ARG A 49 4.50 -0.89 8.15
N GLY A 50 3.23 -0.53 8.01
CA GLY A 50 2.67 0.60 8.74
C GLY A 50 1.24 0.90 8.34
N ARG A 51 0.74 2.08 8.71
CA ARG A 51 -0.55 2.57 8.22
C ARG A 51 -0.37 3.22 6.85
N PHE A 52 -1.37 3.11 5.97
CA PHE A 52 -1.28 3.62 4.60
C PHE A 52 -0.92 5.11 4.52
N HIS A 53 -1.50 5.95 5.40
CA HIS A 53 -1.15 7.37 5.47
C HIS A 53 0.36 7.63 5.74
N LYS A 54 1.07 6.74 6.44
CA LYS A 54 2.52 6.87 6.66
C LYS A 54 3.30 6.49 5.42
N MET A 55 2.81 5.53 4.63
CA MET A 55 3.45 5.09 3.39
C MET A 55 3.45 6.21 2.35
N ILE A 56 2.30 6.83 2.11
CA ILE A 56 2.18 7.92 1.14
C ILE A 56 3.00 9.16 1.54
N LEU A 57 3.20 9.39 2.84
CA LEU A 57 4.04 10.48 3.35
C LEU A 57 5.53 10.15 3.24
N LYS A 58 5.89 8.87 3.38
CA LYS A 58 7.28 8.40 3.42
C LYS A 58 7.91 8.29 2.02
N TYR A 59 7.14 7.86 1.03
CA TYR A 59 7.69 7.52 -0.29
C TYR A 59 7.26 8.49 -1.38
N ASP A 60 8.23 9.08 -2.08
CA ASP A 60 8.00 10.17 -3.04
C ASP A 60 7.25 9.74 -4.30
N TYR A 61 7.32 8.46 -4.69
CA TYR A 61 6.55 7.92 -5.82
C TYR A 61 5.04 7.84 -5.56
N PHE A 62 4.57 8.09 -4.32
CA PHE A 62 3.16 8.32 -4.04
C PHE A 62 2.77 9.81 -4.08
N LYS A 63 3.76 10.71 -4.19
CA LYS A 63 3.58 12.18 -4.10
C LYS A 63 3.51 12.86 -5.46
N ASP A 64 4.01 12.22 -6.51
CA ASP A 64 4.22 12.84 -7.81
C ASP A 64 3.24 12.33 -8.88
N SER A 65 2.43 13.25 -9.40
CA SER A 65 2.25 13.42 -10.85
C SER A 65 2.80 14.81 -11.17
N PRO A 66 3.86 14.94 -11.99
CA PRO A 66 4.31 16.24 -12.46
C PRO A 66 3.24 16.83 -13.38
N CYS A 67 2.70 17.97 -12.99
CA CYS A 67 1.87 18.84 -13.82
C CYS A 67 2.70 19.60 -14.86
#